data_AF-A0A8A4ZAK6-F1
#
_entry.id   AF-A0A8A4ZAK6-F1
#
_cell.length_a   1.000
_cell.length_b   1.000
_cell.length_c   1.000
_cell.angle_alpha   90.00
_cell.angle_beta   90.00
_cell.angle_gamma   90.00
#
_symmetry.space_group_name_H-M   'P 1'
#
loop_
_entity.id
_entity.type
_entity.pdbx_description
1 polymer ?
#
loop_
_entity_poly.entity_id
_entity_poly.type
_entity_poly.pdbx_seq_one_letter_code
_entity_poly.pdbx_strand_id
1 'polypeptide(L)'
;MPATKIQDESEVVRWFNEGRTYAWMTEEYERKYNIQTVPSLWGNFRRRRGLTRRIVRDDDLIPWAVNEAHRWAYPLALLRMEARARAGYQLTATDRSRLRSWNEKLVSQDLVVHYDDDTDEGFFYVPRRPGVDLDLIRQPERKTTTRPAAD
;
A
#
# COMPACT_ATOMS: atom_id res chain seq x y z
N MET A 1 -15.00 -31.84 -1.98
CA MET A 1 -14.26 -30.59 -2.28
C MET A 1 -13.32 -30.87 -3.43
N PRO A 2 -13.25 -30.05 -4.48
CA PRO A 2 -12.28 -30.26 -5.55
C PRO A 2 -10.86 -30.24 -4.95
N ALA A 3 -10.00 -31.15 -5.40
CA ALA A 3 -8.61 -31.21 -4.96
C ALA A 3 -7.95 -29.86 -5.25
N THR A 4 -7.52 -29.17 -4.20
CA THR A 4 -6.84 -27.89 -4.36
C THR A 4 -5.41 -28.18 -4.87
N LYS A 5 -4.93 -27.38 -5.82
CA LYS A 5 -3.57 -27.50 -6.37
C LYS A 5 -2.47 -27.18 -5.34
N ILE A 6 -2.82 -26.58 -4.21
CA ILE A 6 -1.91 -26.21 -3.13
C ILE A 6 -1.59 -27.47 -2.31
N GLN A 7 -0.33 -27.88 -2.38
CA GLN A 7 0.23 -29.03 -1.67
C GLN A 7 0.55 -28.71 -0.20
N ASP A 8 1.10 -27.52 0.05
CA ASP A 8 1.49 -27.06 1.38
C ASP A 8 0.93 -25.66 1.65
N GLU A 9 -0.09 -25.58 2.50
CA GLU A 9 -0.69 -24.31 2.89
C GLU A 9 0.20 -23.47 3.80
N SER A 10 0.99 -24.10 4.67
CA SER A 10 1.86 -23.41 5.62
C SER A 10 2.96 -22.65 4.90
N GLU A 11 3.50 -23.25 3.84
CA GLU A 11 4.46 -22.61 2.95
C GLU A 11 3.84 -21.42 2.22
N VAL A 12 2.63 -21.57 1.68
CA VAL A 12 1.95 -20.47 0.99
C VAL A 12 1.69 -19.32 1.97
N VAL A 13 1.24 -19.59 3.20
CA VAL A 13 1.09 -18.58 4.26
C VAL A 13 2.41 -17.86 4.53
N ARG A 14 3.52 -18.60 4.64
CA ARG A 14 4.85 -18.00 4.81
C ARG A 14 5.22 -17.07 3.65
N TRP A 15 4.96 -17.45 2.40
CA TRP A 15 5.21 -16.59 1.25
C TRP A 15 4.38 -15.31 1.24
N PHE A 16 3.14 -15.36 1.74
CA PHE A 16 2.34 -14.15 1.96
C PHE A 16 2.98 -13.21 3.00
N ASN A 17 3.48 -13.78 4.10
CA ASN A 17 4.17 -13.02 5.15
C ASN A 17 5.50 -12.43 4.64
N GLU A 18 6.21 -13.15 3.78
CA GLU A 18 7.41 -12.67 3.08
C GLU A 18 7.09 -11.65 1.96
N GLY A 19 5.82 -11.42 1.65
CA GLY A 19 5.41 -10.46 0.63
C GLY A 19 5.70 -10.90 -0.81
N ARG A 20 5.83 -12.20 -1.07
CA ARG A 20 6.07 -12.74 -2.43
C ARG A 20 4.96 -12.33 -3.40
N THR A 21 5.32 -12.16 -4.67
CA THR A 21 4.35 -11.83 -5.72
C THR A 21 3.62 -13.08 -6.20
N TYR A 22 2.42 -12.93 -6.75
CA TYR A 22 1.69 -14.06 -7.34
C TYR A 22 2.40 -14.67 -8.55
N ALA A 23 3.14 -13.85 -9.30
CA ALA A 23 3.99 -14.35 -10.38
C ALA A 23 5.08 -15.27 -9.80
N TRP A 24 5.82 -14.79 -8.79
CA TRP A 24 6.84 -15.58 -8.12
C TRP A 24 6.27 -16.85 -7.49
N MET A 25 5.10 -16.78 -6.82
CA MET A 25 4.46 -17.97 -6.24
C MET A 25 4.08 -18.99 -7.33
N THR A 26 3.68 -18.52 -8.51
CA THR A 26 3.32 -19.38 -9.65
C THR A 26 4.55 -20.10 -10.19
N GLU A 27 5.62 -19.34 -10.46
CA GLU A 27 6.91 -19.85 -10.92
C GLU A 27 7.53 -20.83 -9.90
N GLU A 28 7.46 -20.50 -8.61
CA GLU A 28 8.02 -21.32 -7.55
C GLU A 28 7.23 -22.63 -7.37
N TYR A 29 5.91 -22.61 -7.56
CA TYR A 29 5.09 -23.83 -7.51
C TYR A 29 5.38 -24.77 -8.68
N GLU A 30 5.55 -24.20 -9.87
CA GLU A 30 5.98 -24.96 -11.04
C GLU A 30 7.36 -25.56 -10.80
N ARG A 31 8.33 -24.76 -10.35
CA ARG A 31 9.70 -25.21 -10.10
C ARG A 31 9.78 -26.30 -9.02
N LYS A 32 9.06 -26.14 -7.91
CA LYS A 32 9.19 -27.01 -6.72
C LYS A 32 8.30 -28.25 -6.78
N TYR A 33 7.08 -28.11 -7.30
CA TYR A 33 6.07 -29.17 -7.30
C TYR A 33 5.72 -29.68 -8.70
N ASN A 34 6.26 -29.08 -9.76
CA ASN A 34 5.84 -29.32 -11.15
C ASN A 34 4.33 -29.10 -11.36
N ILE A 35 3.76 -28.13 -10.63
CA ILE A 35 2.33 -27.81 -10.67
C ILE A 35 2.13 -26.40 -11.22
N GLN A 36 1.51 -26.34 -12.39
CA GLN A 36 1.05 -25.09 -13.00
C GLN A 36 -0.11 -24.50 -12.21
N THR A 37 0.10 -23.27 -11.72
CA THR A 37 -0.90 -22.47 -11.01
C THR A 37 -1.18 -21.16 -11.75
N VAL A 38 -2.16 -20.40 -11.28
CA VAL A 38 -2.50 -19.11 -11.87
C VAL A 38 -2.66 -18.07 -10.75
N PRO A 39 -2.42 -16.77 -11.00
CA PRO A 39 -2.51 -15.72 -9.98
C PRO A 39 -3.85 -15.68 -9.21
N SER A 40 -4.96 -16.04 -9.87
CA SER A 40 -6.28 -16.08 -9.25
C SER A 40 -6.41 -17.14 -8.14
N LEU A 41 -5.65 -18.25 -8.22
CA LEU A 41 -5.58 -19.27 -7.18
C LEU A 41 -5.06 -18.65 -5.87
N TRP A 42 -3.95 -17.91 -5.94
CA TRP A 42 -3.31 -17.25 -4.80
C TRP A 42 -4.19 -16.16 -4.20
N GLY A 43 -4.85 -15.37 -5.05
CA GLY A 43 -5.81 -14.36 -4.62
C GLY A 43 -7.00 -14.95 -3.85
N ASN A 44 -7.55 -16.07 -4.33
CA ASN A 44 -8.64 -16.78 -3.68
C ASN A 44 -8.21 -17.49 -2.39
N PHE A 45 -7.01 -18.08 -2.36
CA PHE A 45 -6.43 -18.65 -1.14
C PHE A 45 -6.28 -17.58 -0.05
N ARG A 46 -5.67 -16.44 -0.40
CA ARG A 46 -5.51 -15.29 0.49
C ARG A 46 -6.85 -14.86 1.10
N ARG A 47 -7.87 -14.67 0.25
CA ARG A 47 -9.21 -14.25 0.69
C ARG A 47 -9.83 -15.27 1.66
N ARG A 48 -9.80 -16.57 1.33
CA ARG A 48 -10.37 -17.63 2.18
C ARG A 48 -9.68 -17.78 3.54
N ARG A 49 -8.38 -17.47 3.60
CA ARG A 49 -7.56 -17.59 4.82
C ARG A 49 -7.45 -16.28 5.61
N GLY A 50 -8.15 -15.23 5.20
CA GLY A 50 -8.09 -13.92 5.87
C GLY A 50 -6.70 -13.28 5.86
N LEU A 51 -5.85 -13.65 4.91
CA LEU A 51 -4.47 -13.16 4.85
C LEU A 51 -4.43 -11.72 4.32
N THR A 52 -3.58 -10.90 4.92
CA THR A 52 -3.49 -9.47 4.59
C THR A 52 -2.95 -9.24 3.16
N ARG A 53 -3.44 -8.21 2.47
CA ARG A 53 -3.03 -7.90 1.09
C ARG A 53 -1.63 -7.30 1.06
N ARG A 54 -0.77 -7.73 0.13
CA ARG A 54 0.57 -7.09 -0.04
C ARG A 54 0.48 -5.58 -0.26
N ILE A 55 -0.55 -5.13 -0.98
CA ILE A 55 -0.82 -3.73 -1.25
C ILE A 55 -1.83 -3.24 -0.21
N VAL A 56 -1.39 -2.34 0.65
CA VAL A 56 -2.25 -1.59 1.57
C VAL A 56 -2.82 -0.40 0.83
N ARG A 57 -4.11 -0.17 1.01
CA ARG A 57 -4.80 1.05 0.58
C ARG A 57 -5.40 1.70 1.81
N ASP A 58 -5.23 3.00 1.89
CA ASP A 58 -5.76 3.85 2.94
C ASP A 58 -6.35 5.07 2.21
N ASP A 59 -7.67 5.04 2.03
CA ASP A 59 -8.39 6.09 1.30
C ASP A 59 -8.57 7.36 2.13
N ASP A 60 -8.27 7.32 3.43
CA ASP A 60 -8.22 8.51 4.28
C ASP A 60 -6.86 9.21 4.14
N LEU A 61 -5.79 8.45 3.93
CA LEU A 61 -4.44 8.98 3.75
C LEU A 61 -4.06 9.29 2.30
N ILE A 62 -4.67 8.59 1.33
CA ILE A 62 -4.47 8.83 -0.11
C ILE A 62 -5.85 8.90 -0.80
N PRO A 63 -6.60 9.99 -0.60
CA PRO A 63 -7.96 10.13 -1.11
C PRO A 63 -8.04 10.44 -2.61
N TRP A 64 -6.90 10.67 -3.28
CA TRP A 64 -6.86 11.17 -4.65
C TRP A 64 -6.73 10.06 -5.71
N ALA A 65 -7.35 10.27 -6.87
CA ALA A 65 -6.99 9.57 -8.10
C ALA A 65 -5.66 10.11 -8.63
N VAL A 66 -4.56 9.58 -8.12
CA VAL A 66 -3.23 10.04 -8.52
C VAL A 66 -2.96 9.70 -9.99
N ASN A 67 -2.57 10.72 -10.77
CA ASN A 67 -2.17 10.59 -12.15
C ASN A 67 -0.95 9.66 -12.27
N GLU A 68 -0.86 8.90 -13.35
CA GLU A 68 0.27 8.01 -13.61
C GLU A 68 1.61 8.76 -13.60
N ALA A 69 1.66 9.99 -14.10
CA ALA A 69 2.86 10.83 -14.06
C ALA A 69 3.40 11.03 -12.63
N HIS A 70 2.51 11.14 -11.64
CA HIS A 70 2.85 11.43 -10.25
C HIS A 70 2.99 10.17 -9.38
N ARG A 71 2.84 8.96 -9.96
CA ARG A 71 2.80 7.70 -9.19
C ARG A 71 4.08 7.35 -8.43
N TRP A 72 5.19 7.97 -8.81
CA TRP A 72 6.53 7.82 -8.24
C TRP A 72 6.94 9.02 -7.38
N ALA A 73 6.06 10.01 -7.22
CA ALA A 73 6.33 11.19 -6.42
C ALA A 73 6.69 10.79 -4.99
N TYR A 74 7.71 11.47 -4.46
CA TYR A 74 8.25 11.15 -3.16
C TYR A 74 7.21 11.24 -2.01
N PRO A 75 6.35 12.29 -1.95
CA PRO A 75 5.29 12.36 -0.93
C PRO A 75 4.33 11.17 -0.98
N LEU A 76 3.94 10.73 -2.19
CA LEU A 76 3.07 9.57 -2.35
C LEU A 76 3.72 8.27 -1.86
N ALA A 77 5.01 8.08 -2.12
CA ALA A 77 5.74 6.91 -1.63
C ALA A 77 5.75 6.86 -0.09
N LEU A 78 5.90 8.01 0.57
CA LEU A 78 5.85 8.11 2.03
C LEU A 78 4.45 7.92 2.60
N LEU A 79 3.41 8.47 1.96
CA LEU A 79 2.02 8.20 2.34
C LEU A 79 1.67 6.71 2.23
N ARG A 80 2.14 6.01 1.18
CA ARG A 80 1.98 4.55 1.06
C ARG A 80 2.74 3.79 2.14
N MET A 81 3.90 4.29 2.56
CA MET A 81 4.70 3.71 3.63
C MET A 81 4.03 3.88 4.99
N GLU A 82 3.48 5.07 5.26
CA GLU A 82 2.66 5.36 6.44
C GLU A 82 1.41 4.47 6.47
N ALA A 83 0.68 4.34 5.36
CA ALA A 83 -0.47 3.42 5.27
C ALA A 83 -0.08 1.98 5.65
N ARG A 84 1.08 1.50 5.18
CA ARG A 84 1.62 0.18 5.57
C ARG A 84 1.91 0.11 7.07
N ALA A 85 2.54 1.14 7.64
CA ALA A 85 2.82 1.19 9.08
C ALA A 85 1.52 1.13 9.90
N ARG A 86 0.51 1.93 9.54
CA ARG A 86 -0.82 1.95 10.19
C ARG A 86 -1.53 0.60 10.11
N ALA A 87 -1.38 -0.10 9.00
CA ALA A 87 -1.90 -1.46 8.81
C ALA A 87 -1.07 -2.56 9.52
N GLY A 88 -0.08 -2.19 10.34
CA GLY A 88 0.72 -3.11 11.15
C GLY A 88 1.85 -3.84 10.41
N TYR A 89 2.17 -3.42 9.17
CA TYR A 89 3.27 -4.03 8.44
C TYR A 89 4.62 -3.62 9.02
N GLN A 90 5.54 -4.58 9.07
CA GLN A 90 6.93 -4.29 9.40
C GLN A 90 7.57 -3.49 8.26
N LEU A 91 8.09 -2.32 8.62
CA LEU A 91 8.95 -1.51 7.76
C LEU A 91 10.42 -1.85 8.04
N THR A 92 11.26 -1.74 7.01
CA THR A 92 12.72 -1.82 7.18
C THR A 92 13.20 -0.69 8.09
N ALA A 93 14.39 -0.84 8.70
CA ALA A 93 14.96 0.20 9.55
C ALA A 93 15.15 1.52 8.79
N THR A 94 15.59 1.45 7.54
CA THR A 94 15.78 2.60 6.65
C THR A 94 14.44 3.28 6.33
N ASP A 95 13.42 2.52 5.95
CA ASP A 95 12.08 3.06 5.67
C ASP A 95 11.49 3.74 6.90
N ARG A 96 11.58 3.07 8.06
CA ARG A 96 11.09 3.62 9.33
C ARG A 96 11.77 4.93 9.71
N SER A 97 13.10 5.00 9.55
CA SER A 97 13.87 6.22 9.81
C SER A 97 13.43 7.34 8.86
N ARG A 98 13.31 7.05 7.57
CA ARG A 98 12.89 8.01 6.54
C ARG A 98 11.48 8.56 6.79
N LEU A 99 10.53 7.68 7.10
CA LEU A 99 9.16 8.05 7.43
C LEU A 99 9.10 8.92 8.68
N ARG A 100 9.84 8.53 9.73
CA ARG A 100 9.93 9.31 10.97
C ARG A 100 10.45 10.73 10.72
N SER A 101 11.58 10.88 10.03
CA SER A 101 12.14 12.21 9.74
C SER A 101 11.20 13.08 8.91
N TRP A 102 10.46 12.46 7.99
CA TRP A 102 9.45 13.18 7.21
C TRP A 102 8.26 13.63 8.06
N ASN A 103 7.73 12.77 8.92
CA ASN A 103 6.66 13.13 9.86
C ASN A 103 7.12 14.26 10.81
N GLU A 104 8.35 14.18 11.34
CA GLU A 104 8.95 15.24 12.16
C GLU A 104 9.06 16.57 11.41
N LYS A 105 9.41 16.54 10.11
CA LYS A 105 9.42 17.74 9.26
C LYS A 105 8.01 18.33 9.10
N LEU A 106 7.01 17.51 8.80
CA LEU A 106 5.63 17.99 8.63
C LEU A 106 5.09 18.63 9.91
N VAL A 107 5.36 18.02 11.07
CA VAL A 107 4.92 18.56 12.37
C VAL A 107 5.67 19.83 12.73
N SER A 108 7.01 19.84 12.64
CA SER A 108 7.82 21.00 13.04
C SER A 108 7.59 22.24 12.20
N GLN A 109 7.15 22.07 10.95
CA GLN A 109 6.89 23.18 10.01
C GLN A 109 5.39 23.46 9.84
N ASP A 110 4.53 22.76 10.58
CA ASP A 110 3.07 22.80 10.47
C ASP A 110 2.57 22.64 9.01
N LEU A 111 3.09 21.62 8.33
CA LEU A 111 2.80 21.30 6.93
C LEU A 111 1.94 20.05 6.81
N VAL A 112 1.21 19.97 5.69
CA VAL A 112 0.50 18.79 5.20
C VAL A 112 0.77 18.57 3.71
N VAL A 113 0.56 17.34 3.24
CA VAL A 113 0.66 17.01 1.83
C VAL A 113 -0.62 17.37 1.10
N HIS A 114 -0.50 18.17 0.05
CA HIS A 114 -1.57 18.44 -0.89
C HIS A 114 -1.25 17.78 -2.24
N TYR A 115 -2.29 17.37 -2.96
CA TYR A 115 -2.19 16.85 -4.31
C TYR A 115 -3.11 17.66 -5.24
N ASP A 116 -2.55 18.04 -6.38
CA ASP A 116 -3.20 18.77 -7.46
C ASP A 116 -2.80 18.11 -8.79
N ASP A 117 -3.75 17.47 -9.46
CA ASP A 117 -3.49 16.71 -10.70
C ASP A 117 -3.26 17.59 -11.93
N ASP A 118 -3.59 18.88 -11.86
CA ASP A 118 -3.42 19.85 -12.95
C ASP A 118 -2.00 20.46 -12.99
N THR A 119 -1.12 20.04 -12.08
CA THR A 119 0.28 20.50 -11.99
C THR A 119 1.27 19.42 -12.42
N ASP A 120 2.43 19.82 -12.94
CA ASP A 120 3.49 18.89 -13.35
C ASP A 120 4.10 18.15 -12.14
N GLU A 121 4.17 18.79 -10.97
CA GLU A 121 4.71 18.20 -9.74
C GLU A 121 3.73 17.25 -9.06
N GLY A 122 2.42 17.53 -9.16
CA GLY A 122 1.36 16.78 -8.52
C GLY A 122 1.25 17.01 -7.01
N PHE A 123 2.35 16.89 -6.27
CA PHE A 123 2.35 16.91 -4.80
C PHE A 123 3.11 18.09 -4.20
N PHE A 124 2.48 18.73 -3.20
CA PHE A 124 3.02 19.91 -2.53
C PHE A 124 2.99 19.75 -1.01
N TYR A 125 3.89 20.45 -0.33
CA TYR A 125 3.80 20.68 1.10
C TYR A 125 3.22 22.07 1.34
N VAL A 126 2.11 22.13 2.05
CA VAL A 126 1.36 23.37 2.26
C VAL A 126 1.05 23.57 3.75
N PRO A 127 0.90 24.81 4.23
CA PRO A 127 0.56 25.07 5.64
C PRO A 127 -0.74 24.38 6.04
N ARG A 128 -0.76 23.75 7.20
CA ARG A 128 -1.93 23.10 7.79
C ARG A 128 -3.06 24.12 8.01
N ARG A 129 -4.32 23.76 7.72
CA ARG A 129 -5.49 24.53 8.16
C ARG A 129 -5.88 24.08 9.57
N PRO A 130 -5.85 24.97 10.58
CA PRO A 130 -6.28 24.64 11.94
C PRO A 130 -7.72 24.13 11.95
N GLY A 131 -7.96 23.03 12.66
CA GLY A 131 -9.31 22.45 12.83
C GLY A 131 -9.89 21.72 11.59
N VAL A 132 -9.16 21.70 10.46
CA VAL A 132 -9.61 21.04 9.22
C VAL A 132 -8.68 19.90 8.84
N ASP A 133 -7.37 20.16 8.75
CA ASP A 133 -6.40 19.14 8.34
C ASP A 133 -5.92 18.38 9.58
N LEU A 134 -6.58 17.27 9.87
CA LEU A 134 -6.39 16.50 11.11
C LEU A 134 -5.24 15.48 11.07
N ASP A 135 -4.60 15.29 9.92
CA ASP A 135 -3.59 14.24 9.71
C ASP A 135 -2.46 14.72 8.76
N LEU A 136 -1.74 13.83 8.08
CA LEU A 136 -0.59 14.16 7.23
C LEU A 136 -0.96 14.83 5.90
N ILE A 137 -2.23 14.83 5.51
CA ILE A 137 -2.69 15.38 4.24
C ILE A 137 -3.60 16.60 4.41
N ARG A 138 -3.65 17.41 3.36
CA ARG A 138 -4.70 18.39 3.15
C ARG A 138 -6.00 17.62 2.94
N GLN A 139 -6.94 17.74 3.88
CA GLN A 139 -8.24 17.10 3.77
C GLN A 139 -8.97 17.63 2.53
N PRO A 140 -9.24 16.78 1.52
CA PRO A 140 -9.96 17.21 0.34
C PRO A 140 -11.45 17.34 0.67
N GLU A 141 -12.14 18.22 -0.06
CA GLU A 141 -13.61 18.32 0.04
C GLU A 141 -14.29 17.04 -0.45
N ARG A 142 -13.67 16.34 -1.41
CA ARG A 142 -14.16 15.09 -1.98
C ARG A 142 -13.00 14.15 -2.29
N LYS A 143 -13.16 12.87 -1.94
CA LYS A 143 -12.25 11.81 -2.38
C LYS A 143 -12.46 11.51 -3.86
N THR A 144 -11.36 11.41 -4.61
CA THR A 144 -11.37 11.10 -6.04
C THR A 144 -10.82 9.71 -6.36
N THR A 145 -10.29 8.97 -5.37
CA THR A 145 -9.75 7.61 -5.56
C THR A 145 -10.70 6.70 -6.37
N THR A 146 -10.19 6.16 -7.47
CA THR A 146 -10.99 5.34 -8.41
C THR A 146 -11.15 3.90 -7.95
N ARG A 147 -10.36 3.47 -6.96
CA ARG A 147 -10.35 2.09 -6.47
C ARG A 147 -10.26 2.09 -4.95
N PRO A 148 -11.40 2.20 -4.24
CA PRO A 148 -11.39 2.28 -2.79
C PRO A 148 -10.71 1.05 -2.17
N ALA A 149 -10.26 1.21 -0.93
CA ALA A 149 -9.91 0.13 -0.04
C ALA A 149 -11.14 -0.79 0.07
N ALA A 150 -11.07 -1.96 -0.58
CA ALA A 150 -12.12 -2.96 -0.44
C ALA A 150 -12.02 -3.57 0.96
N ASP A 151 -13.12 -3.49 1.71
CA ASP A 151 -13.35 -4.14 3.01
C ASP A 151 -12.82 -5.58 3.09
#